data_AF-A0A1H3P2M4-F1
#
_entry.id   AF-A0A1H3P2M4-F1
#
_cell.length_a   1.000
_cell.length_b   1.000
_cell.length_c   1.000
_cell.angle_alpha   90.00
_cell.angle_beta   90.00
_cell.angle_gamma   90.00
#
_symmetry.space_group_name_H-M   'P 1'
#
loop_
_entity.id
_entity.type
_entity.pdbx_description
1 polymer ?
#
loop_
_entity_poly.entity_id
_entity_poly.type
_entity_poly.pdbx_seq_one_letter_code
_entity_poly.pdbx_strand_id
1 'polypeptide(L)'
;MKVFAALAAFLLLTACASAPAVREQAAASPCLPGGAQCAIYDFAMADERVLRANGEAIEVECPWTSDDLSAEQRQARCAGLIEMAANLIAQRLSGVLGEIRPEQVDYRDSGECVDINGRVGSCYRKLRAQVPLPWIVPRPGAAAADPGLR
;
A
#
# COMPACT_ATOMS: atom_id res chain seq x y z
N MET A 1 46.70 52.55 31.59
CA MET A 1 46.22 51.55 32.57
C MET A 1 44.92 50.95 32.06
N LYS A 2 44.80 49.61 32.14
CA LYS A 2 43.71 48.76 31.62
C LYS A 2 42.34 49.10 32.22
N VAL A 3 41.26 49.09 31.42
CA VAL A 3 40.02 48.33 31.73
C VAL A 3 39.32 47.91 30.42
N PHE A 4 39.32 46.60 30.18
CA PHE A 4 38.38 45.69 29.51
C PHE A 4 37.08 46.31 28.96
N ALA A 5 36.76 46.18 27.66
CA ALA A 5 36.21 45.01 26.95
C ALA A 5 34.75 44.67 27.30
N ALA A 6 33.99 44.34 26.24
CA ALA A 6 32.67 43.69 26.20
C ALA A 6 31.43 44.60 26.25
N LEU A 7 30.99 45.07 25.08
CA LEU A 7 29.57 45.34 24.76
C LEU A 7 29.39 45.37 23.23
N ALA A 8 29.79 44.29 22.56
CA ALA A 8 29.58 44.09 21.12
C ALA A 8 29.29 42.62 20.84
N ALA A 9 28.25 42.07 21.48
CA ALA A 9 27.80 40.70 21.25
C ALA A 9 26.35 40.52 21.69
N PHE A 10 25.40 41.30 21.17
CA PHE A 10 23.97 41.01 21.38
C PHE A 10 23.06 41.42 20.22
N LEU A 11 23.59 41.49 18.99
CA LEU A 11 22.80 41.85 17.79
C LEU A 11 23.02 40.90 16.59
N LEU A 12 23.47 39.66 16.83
CA LEU A 12 23.64 38.65 15.77
C LEU A 12 23.06 37.28 16.14
N LEU A 13 21.83 37.27 16.69
CA LEU A 13 21.07 36.04 16.90
C LEU A 13 19.60 36.17 16.48
N THR A 14 19.30 36.92 15.41
CA THR A 14 18.21 36.52 14.50
C THR A 14 18.77 35.55 13.47
N ALA A 15 19.36 34.46 13.97
CA ALA A 15 19.57 33.26 13.19
C ALA A 15 18.17 32.80 12.78
N CYS A 16 18.04 32.51 11.48
CA CYS A 16 16.89 31.87 10.88
C CYS A 16 16.22 30.93 11.88
N ALA A 17 14.95 31.18 12.19
CA ALA A 17 14.07 30.13 12.64
C ALA A 17 13.96 29.14 11.49
N SER A 18 14.99 28.31 11.35
CA SER A 18 14.95 27.04 10.67
C SER A 18 13.96 26.23 11.49
N ALA A 19 12.67 26.43 11.23
CA ALA A 19 11.67 25.43 11.53
C ALA A 19 12.31 24.12 11.09
N PRO A 20 12.41 23.11 11.97
CA PRO A 20 12.89 21.82 11.51
C PRO A 20 12.03 21.50 10.31
N ALA A 21 12.67 21.34 9.16
CA ALA A 21 12.07 20.64 8.05
C ALA A 21 11.80 19.25 8.60
N VAL A 22 10.63 19.09 9.23
CA VAL A 22 9.91 17.84 9.25
C VAL A 22 9.72 17.60 7.77
N ARG A 23 10.73 16.97 7.16
CA ARG A 23 10.48 16.04 6.08
C ARG A 23 9.50 15.08 6.73
N GLU A 24 8.22 15.39 6.62
CA GLU A 24 7.21 14.36 6.54
C GLU A 24 7.77 13.45 5.46
N GLN A 25 8.42 12.37 5.88
CA GLN A 25 8.54 11.21 5.02
C GLN A 25 7.09 10.95 4.67
N ALA A 26 6.67 11.38 3.48
CA ALA A 26 5.39 11.00 2.92
C ALA A 26 5.34 9.49 3.13
N ALA A 27 4.48 9.04 4.05
CA ALA A 27 4.50 7.67 4.49
C ALA A 27 4.40 6.83 3.22
N ALA A 28 5.40 5.95 3.01
CA ALA A 28 5.44 5.12 1.82
C ALA A 28 4.08 4.43 1.72
N SER A 29 3.44 4.47 0.53
CA SER A 29 2.08 3.96 0.36
C SER A 29 1.96 2.56 0.99
N PRO A 30 0.88 2.29 1.74
CA PRO A 30 0.68 1.00 2.40
C PRO A 30 0.67 -0.19 1.42
N CYS A 31 0.45 0.08 0.13
CA CYS A 31 0.42 -0.89 -0.96
C CYS A 31 1.75 -1.10 -1.69
N LEU A 32 2.86 -0.55 -1.20
CA LEU A 32 4.19 -0.87 -1.72
C LEU A 32 4.64 -2.27 -1.25
N PRO A 33 5.56 -2.93 -2.00
CA PRO A 33 6.15 -4.19 -1.58
C PRO A 33 6.77 -4.10 -0.18
N GLY A 34 6.46 -5.04 0.70
CA GLY A 34 6.91 -5.03 2.09
C GLY A 34 6.20 -4.01 3.00
N GLY A 35 5.18 -3.31 2.48
CA GLY A 35 4.25 -2.51 3.28
C GLY A 35 3.48 -3.39 4.27
N ALA A 36 3.13 -2.83 5.43
CA ALA A 36 2.50 -3.58 6.51
C ALA A 36 1.08 -4.08 6.18
N GLN A 37 0.33 -3.35 5.34
CA GLN A 37 -1.07 -3.69 5.04
C GLN A 37 -1.61 -2.87 3.86
N CYS A 38 -1.79 -3.45 2.68
CA CYS A 38 -2.55 -2.82 1.59
C CYS A 38 -4.04 -3.08 1.79
N ALA A 39 -4.78 -2.15 2.39
CA ALA A 39 -6.22 -2.32 2.57
C ALA A 39 -6.95 -2.20 1.22
N ILE A 40 -8.14 -2.82 1.11
CA ILE A 40 -8.91 -2.83 -0.14
C ILE A 40 -9.20 -1.44 -0.72
N TYR A 41 -9.39 -0.43 0.14
CA TYR A 41 -9.59 0.95 -0.30
C TYR A 41 -8.30 1.57 -0.86
N ASP A 42 -7.17 1.35 -0.19
CA ASP A 42 -5.87 1.83 -0.66
C ASP A 42 -5.48 1.16 -1.98
N PHE A 43 -5.78 -0.13 -2.14
CA PHE A 43 -5.65 -0.85 -3.40
C PHE A 43 -6.51 -0.22 -4.49
N ALA A 44 -7.80 -0.01 -4.23
CA ALA A 44 -8.75 0.57 -5.18
C ALA A 44 -8.33 1.98 -5.66
N MET A 45 -7.58 2.72 -4.85
CA MET A 45 -7.11 4.07 -5.12
C MET A 45 -5.62 4.15 -5.52
N ALA A 46 -4.88 3.05 -5.46
CA ALA A 46 -3.46 3.02 -5.78
C ALA A 46 -3.19 3.54 -7.19
N ASP A 47 -2.10 4.30 -7.34
CA ASP A 47 -1.62 4.77 -8.62
C ASP A 47 -0.88 3.65 -9.37
N GLU A 48 -0.70 3.82 -10.69
CA GLU A 48 -0.01 2.85 -11.54
C GLU A 48 1.40 2.54 -11.02
N ARG A 49 2.13 3.54 -10.51
CA ARG A 49 3.51 3.39 -10.05
C ARG A 49 3.59 2.49 -8.82
N VAL A 50 2.67 2.65 -7.87
CA VAL A 50 2.53 1.81 -6.67
C VAL A 50 2.14 0.39 -7.08
N LEU A 51 1.14 0.22 -7.94
CA LEU A 51 0.75 -1.11 -8.41
C LEU A 51 1.89 -1.81 -9.15
N ARG A 52 2.61 -1.13 -10.05
CA ARG A 52 3.78 -1.69 -10.75
C ARG A 52 4.96 -2.02 -9.85
N ALA A 53 5.07 -1.39 -8.68
CA ALA A 53 6.09 -1.75 -7.71
C ALA A 53 5.93 -3.20 -7.23
N ASN A 54 4.70 -3.73 -7.21
CA ASN A 54 4.38 -5.09 -6.81
C ASN A 54 4.65 -6.16 -7.87
N GLY A 55 4.96 -5.78 -9.12
CA GLY A 55 5.18 -6.75 -10.19
C GLY A 55 3.87 -7.38 -10.66
N GLU A 56 3.78 -8.71 -10.66
CA GLU A 56 2.68 -9.46 -11.28
C GLU A 56 1.46 -9.68 -10.39
N ALA A 57 1.57 -9.44 -9.07
CA ALA A 57 0.47 -9.58 -8.13
C ALA A 57 0.66 -8.69 -6.91
N ILE A 58 -0.44 -8.33 -6.25
CA ILE A 58 -0.45 -7.56 -5.00
C ILE A 58 -1.27 -8.29 -3.94
N GLU A 59 -0.80 -8.26 -2.69
CA GLU A 59 -1.55 -8.78 -1.54
C GLU A 59 -2.44 -7.67 -0.97
N VAL A 60 -3.75 -7.93 -0.90
CA VAL A 60 -4.77 -6.98 -0.45
C VAL A 60 -5.49 -7.53 0.78
N GLU A 61 -5.58 -6.73 1.84
CA GLU A 61 -6.36 -7.08 3.03
C GLU A 61 -7.83 -6.72 2.84
N CYS A 62 -8.69 -7.73 2.94
CA CYS A 62 -10.14 -7.52 2.98
C CYS A 62 -10.57 -7.01 4.37
N PRO A 63 -11.60 -6.15 4.44
CA PRO A 63 -12.06 -5.59 5.69
C PRO A 63 -12.54 -6.67 6.64
N TRP A 64 -12.48 -6.37 7.94
CA TRP A 64 -12.99 -7.26 8.98
C TRP A 64 -14.45 -7.61 8.74
N THR A 65 -14.76 -8.89 8.95
CA THR A 65 -16.10 -9.43 8.89
C THR A 65 -16.39 -10.13 10.20
N SER A 66 -17.65 -10.16 10.64
CA SER A 66 -18.01 -10.88 11.87
C SER A 66 -17.57 -12.33 11.78
N ASP A 67 -17.10 -12.90 12.89
CA ASP A 67 -16.78 -14.32 13.00
C ASP A 67 -18.01 -15.22 12.88
N ASP A 68 -19.22 -14.65 12.96
CA ASP A 68 -20.49 -15.35 12.72
C ASP A 68 -20.66 -15.79 11.26
N LEU A 69 -19.84 -15.26 10.33
CA LEU A 69 -19.86 -15.64 8.93
C LEU A 69 -19.00 -16.88 8.69
N SER A 70 -19.50 -17.83 7.90
CA SER A 70 -18.72 -18.96 7.43
C SER A 70 -17.51 -18.50 6.61
N ALA A 71 -16.47 -19.34 6.49
CA ALA A 71 -15.31 -19.04 5.66
C ALA A 71 -15.72 -18.69 4.21
N GLU A 72 -16.68 -19.43 3.66
CA GLU A 72 -17.25 -19.20 2.32
C GLU A 72 -17.94 -17.83 2.21
N GLN A 73 -18.74 -17.44 3.20
CA GLN A 73 -19.41 -16.13 3.22
C GLN A 73 -18.41 -14.97 3.32
N ARG A 74 -17.34 -15.14 4.12
CA ARG A 74 -16.28 -14.14 4.23
C ARG A 74 -15.51 -14.00 2.92
N GLN A 75 -15.18 -15.12 2.28
CA GLN A 75 -14.53 -15.12 0.97
C GLN A 75 -15.42 -14.49 -0.10
N ALA A 76 -16.71 -14.84 -0.18
CA ALA A 76 -17.64 -14.26 -1.14
C ALA A 76 -17.77 -12.74 -0.97
N ARG A 77 -17.83 -12.25 0.28
CA ARG A 77 -17.84 -10.81 0.57
C ARG A 77 -16.54 -10.13 0.16
N CYS A 78 -15.40 -10.74 0.46
CA CYS A 78 -14.08 -10.26 0.04
C CYS A 78 -13.99 -10.20 -1.50
N ALA A 79 -14.43 -11.25 -2.19
CA ALA A 79 -14.45 -11.33 -3.65
C ALA A 79 -15.28 -10.21 -4.29
N GLY A 80 -16.48 -9.93 -3.78
CA GLY A 80 -17.29 -8.82 -4.29
C GLY A 80 -16.62 -7.45 -4.12
N LEU A 81 -15.90 -7.23 -3.01
CA LEU A 81 -15.15 -5.99 -2.81
C LEU A 81 -13.93 -5.90 -3.74
N ILE A 82 -13.23 -7.03 -3.97
CA ILE A 82 -12.10 -7.09 -4.91
C ILE A 82 -12.58 -6.82 -6.33
N GLU A 83 -13.73 -7.36 -6.74
CA GLU A 83 -14.34 -7.09 -8.03
C GLU A 83 -14.67 -5.60 -8.20
N MET A 84 -15.27 -4.96 -7.18
CA MET A 84 -15.53 -3.52 -7.19
C MET A 84 -14.24 -2.70 -7.31
N ALA A 85 -13.19 -3.05 -6.54
CA ALA A 85 -11.90 -2.38 -6.59
C ALA A 85 -11.21 -2.56 -7.95
N ALA A 86 -11.23 -3.78 -8.49
CA ALA A 86 -10.71 -4.13 -9.81
C ALA A 86 -11.40 -3.33 -10.92
N ASN A 87 -12.73 -3.22 -10.87
CA ASN A 87 -13.49 -2.41 -11.82
C ASN A 87 -13.09 -0.93 -11.79
N LEU A 88 -12.87 -0.36 -10.59
CA LEU A 88 -12.40 1.02 -10.46
C LEU A 88 -10.98 1.19 -11.02
N ILE A 89 -10.08 0.24 -10.77
CA ILE A 89 -8.72 0.27 -11.33
C ILE A 89 -8.77 0.14 -12.86
N ALA A 90 -9.56 -0.78 -13.39
CA ALA A 90 -9.70 -1.01 -14.83
C ALA A 90 -10.19 0.25 -15.57
N GLN A 91 -11.10 1.03 -14.96
CA GLN A 91 -11.53 2.32 -15.51
C GLN A 91 -10.38 3.33 -15.54
N ARG A 92 -9.61 3.44 -14.45
CA ARG A 92 -8.52 4.43 -14.32
C ARG A 92 -7.27 4.09 -15.13
N LEU A 93 -6.95 2.80 -15.25
CA LEU A 93 -5.76 2.27 -15.92
C LEU A 93 -6.12 1.50 -17.19
N SER A 94 -7.20 1.91 -17.86
CA SER A 94 -7.66 1.31 -19.11
C SER A 94 -6.55 1.36 -20.17
N GLY A 95 -6.31 0.22 -20.83
CA GLY A 95 -5.23 0.06 -21.82
C GLY A 95 -3.82 -0.13 -21.22
N VAL A 96 -3.65 -0.06 -19.90
CA VAL A 96 -2.37 -0.28 -19.22
C VAL A 96 -2.38 -1.59 -18.43
N LEU A 97 -3.46 -1.83 -17.69
CA LEU A 97 -3.72 -3.05 -16.93
C LEU A 97 -4.92 -3.77 -17.57
N GLY A 98 -4.80 -5.09 -17.75
CA GLY A 98 -5.89 -5.94 -18.18
C GLY A 98 -6.95 -6.11 -17.11
N GLU A 99 -8.05 -6.76 -17.49
CA GLU A 99 -9.12 -7.10 -16.56
C GLU A 99 -8.61 -8.09 -15.49
N ILE A 100 -8.86 -7.76 -14.22
CA ILE A 100 -8.60 -8.65 -13.09
C ILE A 100 -9.85 -9.49 -12.89
N ARG A 101 -9.75 -10.80 -13.13
CA ARG A 101 -10.87 -11.71 -13.01
C ARG A 101 -10.95 -12.33 -11.62
N PRO A 102 -12.12 -12.33 -10.94
CA PRO A 102 -12.24 -12.84 -9.57
C PRO A 102 -11.78 -14.30 -9.40
N GLU A 103 -11.92 -15.13 -10.43
CA GLU A 103 -11.47 -16.53 -10.44
C GLU A 103 -9.95 -16.71 -10.43
N GLN A 104 -9.18 -15.65 -10.69
CA GLN A 104 -7.72 -15.66 -10.64
C GLN A 104 -7.17 -15.13 -9.30
N VAL A 105 -8.05 -14.75 -8.38
CA VAL A 105 -7.68 -14.20 -7.08
C VAL A 105 -7.57 -15.34 -6.07
N ASP A 106 -6.39 -15.48 -5.46
CA ASP A 106 -6.17 -16.47 -4.41
C ASP A 106 -6.47 -15.87 -3.04
N TYR A 107 -7.38 -16.49 -2.30
CA TYR A 107 -7.76 -16.04 -0.95
C TYR A 107 -7.07 -16.89 0.11
N ARG A 108 -6.41 -16.23 1.07
CA ARG A 108 -5.74 -16.87 2.21
C ARG A 108 -6.23 -16.27 3.52
N ASP A 109 -6.50 -17.14 4.49
CA ASP A 109 -6.72 -16.72 5.88
C ASP A 109 -5.36 -16.32 6.47
N SER A 110 -5.25 -15.09 6.95
CA SER A 110 -4.02 -14.57 7.56
C SER A 110 -3.75 -15.18 8.94
N GLY A 111 -4.75 -15.81 9.57
CA GLY A 111 -4.62 -16.39 10.91
C GLY A 111 -4.36 -15.37 12.04
N GLU A 112 -4.34 -14.08 11.75
CA GLU A 112 -4.14 -13.02 12.74
C GLU A 112 -5.43 -12.81 13.54
N CYS A 113 -5.39 -13.07 14.85
CA CYS A 113 -6.45 -12.69 15.77
C CYS A 113 -6.24 -11.24 16.20
N VAL A 114 -7.02 -10.32 15.64
CA VAL A 114 -7.05 -8.95 16.16
C VAL A 114 -8.14 -8.87 17.21
N ASP A 115 -7.78 -8.37 18.37
CA ASP A 115 -8.69 -8.17 19.49
C ASP A 115 -9.12 -6.71 19.51
N ILE A 116 -10.42 -6.43 19.45
CA ILE A 116 -10.95 -5.05 19.48
C ILE A 116 -10.51 -4.30 20.75
N ASN A 117 -10.10 -5.00 21.83
CA ASN A 117 -9.70 -4.40 23.10
C ASN A 117 -8.43 -5.02 23.76
N GLY A 118 -7.69 -5.89 23.06
CA GLY A 118 -6.59 -6.67 23.66
C GLY A 118 -7.03 -7.63 24.79
N ARG A 119 -8.33 -8.00 24.86
CA ARG A 119 -8.89 -9.00 25.78
C ARG A 119 -9.47 -10.21 25.03
N VAL A 120 -8.84 -11.39 25.22
CA VAL A 120 -9.26 -12.68 24.67
C VAL A 120 -10.79 -12.83 24.64
N GLY A 121 -11.39 -12.74 23.46
CA GLY A 121 -12.86 -12.80 23.34
C GLY A 121 -13.45 -12.76 21.92
N SER A 122 -12.77 -12.19 20.93
CA SER A 122 -13.22 -12.25 19.53
C SER A 122 -11.98 -12.24 18.61
N CYS A 123 -11.77 -13.33 17.88
CA CYS A 123 -10.61 -13.48 17.00
C CYS A 123 -11.06 -13.19 15.56
N TYR A 124 -11.02 -11.91 15.18
CA TYR A 124 -11.37 -11.52 13.82
C TYR A 124 -10.28 -11.98 12.85
N ARG A 125 -10.53 -13.06 12.13
CA ARG A 125 -9.59 -13.52 11.10
C ARG A 125 -9.67 -12.62 9.88
N LYS A 126 -8.54 -12.04 9.47
CA LYS A 126 -8.47 -11.31 8.19
C LYS A 126 -8.28 -12.29 7.04
N LEU A 127 -8.97 -12.04 5.94
CA LEU A 127 -8.66 -12.64 4.64
C LEU A 127 -7.72 -11.72 3.86
N ARG A 128 -6.68 -12.31 3.29
CA ARG A 128 -5.82 -11.67 2.30
C ARG A 128 -6.12 -12.24 0.93
N ALA A 129 -6.26 -11.36 -0.05
CA ALA A 129 -6.43 -11.68 -1.45
C ALA A 129 -5.11 -11.40 -2.17
N GLN A 130 -4.53 -12.42 -2.79
CA GLN A 130 -3.46 -12.24 -3.77
C GLN A 130 -4.13 -11.93 -5.11
N VAL A 131 -4.09 -10.66 -5.50
CA VAL A 131 -4.76 -10.15 -6.69
C VAL A 131 -3.74 -10.07 -7.82
N PRO A 132 -3.96 -10.76 -8.96
CA PRO A 132 -3.08 -10.66 -10.11
C PRO A 132 -3.16 -9.27 -10.75
N LEU A 133 -2.04 -8.81 -11.31
CA LEU A 133 -1.90 -7.55 -12.03
C LEU A 133 -1.49 -7.85 -13.48
N PRO A 134 -2.45 -8.16 -14.37
CA PRO A 134 -2.18 -8.54 -15.75
C PRO A 134 -1.78 -7.32 -16.60
N TRP A 135 -0.51 -6.93 -16.56
CA TRP A 135 -0.01 -5.76 -17.30
C TRP A 135 -0.09 -5.95 -18.81
N ILE A 136 -0.79 -5.05 -19.50
CA ILE A 136 -0.82 -4.99 -20.97
C ILE A 136 0.45 -4.32 -21.47
N VAL A 137 0.82 -3.18 -20.86
CA VAL A 137 2.03 -2.46 -21.19
C VAL A 137 3.16 -2.94 -20.27
N PRO A 138 4.21 -3.58 -20.82
CA PRO A 138 5.33 -4.04 -20.02
C PRO A 138 6.07 -2.86 -19.38
N ARG A 139 6.68 -3.11 -18.22
CA ARG A 139 7.49 -2.09 -17.53
C ARG A 139 8.63 -1.64 -18.46
N PRO A 140 8.89 -0.33 -18.62
CA PRO A 140 10.09 0.11 -19.30
C PRO A 140 11.30 -0.46 -18.54
N GLY A 141 12.02 -1.40 -19.18
CA GLY A 141 13.09 -2.21 -18.59
C GLY A 141 12.95 -3.73 -18.77
N ALA A 142 11.75 -4.24 -19.04
CA ALA A 142 11.54 -5.68 -19.30
C ALA A 142 11.82 -6.09 -20.76
N ALA A 143 11.80 -5.14 -21.70
CA ALA A 143 11.97 -5.39 -23.14
C ALA A 143 13.44 -5.54 -23.61
N ALA A 144 14.41 -5.69 -22.70
CA ALA A 144 15.84 -5.74 -23.04
C ALA A 144 16.52 -7.07 -22.68
N ALA A 145 15.78 -8.18 -22.72
CA ALA A 145 16.33 -9.52 -22.58
C ALA A 145 15.91 -10.41 -23.76
N ASP A 146 16.25 -9.99 -24.98
CA ASP A 146 16.40 -10.93 -26.08
C ASP A 146 17.61 -10.56 -26.97
N PRO A 147 18.82 -11.04 -26.64
CA PRO A 147 19.94 -11.08 -27.56
C PRO A 147 20.03 -12.50 -28.16
N GLY A 148 19.01 -12.91 -28.91
CA GLY A 148 18.87 -14.28 -29.42
C GLY A 148 18.96 -14.48 -30.93
N LEU A 149 19.50 -13.52 -31.69
CA LEU A 149 19.87 -13.72 -33.10
C LEU A 149 21.34 -14.13 -33.19
N ARG A 150 21.60 -15.44 -33.26
CA ARG A 150 22.80 -16.03 -33.86
C ARG A 150 22.49 -17.36 -34.52
#